data_AF-A0A947AKC1-F1
#
_entry.id   AF-A0A947AKC1-F1
#
_cell.length_a   1.000
_cell.length_b   1.000
_cell.length_c   1.000
_cell.angle_alpha   90.00
_cell.angle_beta   90.00
_cell.angle_gamma   90.00
#
_symmetry.space_group_name_H-M   'P 1'
#
loop_
_entity.id
_entity.type
_entity.pdbx_description
1 polymer ?
#
loop_
_entity_poly.entity_id
_entity_poly.type
_entity_poly.pdbx_seq_one_letter_code
_entity_poly.pdbx_strand_id
1 'polypeptide(L)'
;MFSRRHPYLFFILIFSTISASAVAIVVISILFVFGARDSGYDDLKAGGEKVGIIEIKGVIADSKVVIHHLKRFREDKSIKAIVLRIDSPGGGVGPSQEIFREVRKTVKLKKVVASMGAVAASGGYYIAAGTDGIVANPGTVTGSIG
;
A
#
# COMPACT_ATOMS: atom_id res chain seq x y z
N MET A 1 -19.76 58.77 13.14
CA MET A 1 -19.77 59.83 14.18
C MET A 1 -19.70 59.30 15.62
N PHE A 2 -20.00 58.01 15.87
CA PHE A 2 -19.96 57.37 17.19
C PHE A 2 -18.55 57.27 17.81
N SER A 3 -17.54 56.96 16.99
CA SER A 3 -16.13 56.79 17.40
C SER A 3 -15.44 58.05 17.93
N ARG A 4 -15.96 59.25 17.64
CA ARG A 4 -15.45 60.53 18.19
C ARG A 4 -16.12 60.95 19.50
N ARG A 5 -17.34 60.48 19.79
CA ARG A 5 -18.09 60.84 21.00
C ARG A 5 -17.83 59.88 22.16
N HIS A 6 -17.54 58.61 21.86
CA HIS A 6 -17.23 57.59 22.87
C HIS A 6 -16.01 56.75 22.44
N PRO A 7 -14.79 57.32 22.52
CA PRO A 7 -13.57 56.65 22.05
C PRO A 7 -13.32 55.32 22.78
N TYR A 8 -13.53 55.26 24.08
CA TYR A 8 -13.31 54.04 24.88
C TYR A 8 -14.29 52.89 24.54
N LEU A 9 -15.57 53.19 24.32
CA LEU A 9 -16.57 52.17 23.93
C LEU A 9 -16.26 51.60 22.54
N PHE A 10 -15.77 52.43 21.63
CA PHE A 10 -15.34 51.98 20.30
C PHE A 10 -14.13 51.05 20.37
N PHE A 11 -13.14 51.34 21.22
CA PHE A 11 -11.98 50.46 21.42
C PHE A 11 -12.36 49.09 22.02
N ILE A 12 -13.28 49.06 23.00
CA ILE A 12 -13.76 47.82 23.61
C ILE A 12 -14.47 46.93 22.57
N LEU A 13 -15.25 47.53 21.67
CA LEU A 13 -15.98 46.83 20.61
C LEU A 13 -15.03 46.22 19.57
N ILE A 14 -13.98 46.94 19.17
CA ILE A 14 -12.98 46.40 18.24
C ILE A 14 -12.20 45.26 18.91
N PHE A 15 -11.76 45.44 20.15
CA PHE A 15 -11.00 44.41 20.85
C PHE A 15 -11.81 43.13 21.07
N SER A 16 -13.10 43.23 21.40
CA SER A 16 -13.98 42.07 21.58
C SER A 16 -14.21 41.31 20.27
N THR A 17 -14.38 42.02 19.15
CA THR A 17 -14.54 41.38 17.83
C THR A 17 -13.27 40.65 17.38
N ILE A 18 -12.08 41.22 17.60
CA ILE A 18 -10.80 40.58 17.28
C ILE A 18 -10.58 39.34 18.15
N SER A 19 -10.85 39.45 19.46
CA SER A 19 -10.72 38.33 20.40
C SER A 19 -11.69 37.20 20.05
N ALA A 20 -12.95 37.50 19.74
CA ALA A 20 -13.93 36.50 19.32
C ALA A 20 -13.53 35.80 18.00
N SER A 21 -12.99 36.56 17.05
CA SER A 21 -12.48 36.02 15.77
C SER A 21 -11.30 35.07 15.98
N ALA A 22 -10.36 35.44 16.86
CA ALA A 22 -9.22 34.59 17.21
C ALA A 22 -9.66 33.28 17.89
N VAL A 23 -10.63 33.36 18.81
CA VAL A 23 -11.20 32.17 19.45
C VAL A 23 -11.92 31.29 18.43
N ALA A 24 -12.69 31.87 17.52
CA ALA A 24 -13.37 31.11 16.46
C ALA A 24 -12.37 30.38 15.56
N ILE A 25 -11.26 31.01 15.17
CA ILE A 25 -10.20 30.38 14.36
C ILE A 25 -9.57 29.22 15.12
N VAL A 26 -9.29 29.38 16.41
CA VAL A 26 -8.71 28.31 17.24
C VAL A 26 -9.69 27.14 17.38
N VAL A 27 -10.98 27.42 17.62
CA VAL A 27 -12.02 26.39 17.72
C VAL A 27 -12.22 25.66 16.40
N ILE A 28 -12.25 26.38 15.26
CA ILE A 28 -12.33 25.76 13.93
C ILE A 28 -11.09 24.92 13.64
N SER A 29 -9.91 25.39 14.03
CA SER A 29 -8.66 24.63 13.86
C SER A 29 -8.65 23.37 14.71
N ILE A 30 -9.15 23.45 15.95
CA ILE A 30 -9.33 22.30 16.84
C ILE A 30 -10.34 21.32 16.23
N LEU A 31 -11.52 21.78 15.83
CA LEU A 31 -12.55 20.94 15.20
C LEU A 31 -12.05 20.32 13.89
N PHE A 32 -11.24 21.03 13.11
CA PHE A 32 -10.60 20.49 11.92
C PHE A 32 -9.57 19.41 12.28
N VAL A 33 -8.72 19.63 13.29
CA VAL A 33 -7.73 18.63 13.74
C VAL A 33 -8.39 17.39 14.36
N PHE A 34 -9.46 17.56 15.14
CA PHE A 34 -10.21 16.46 15.74
C PHE A 34 -11.11 15.75 14.72
N GLY A 35 -11.75 16.48 13.79
CA GLY A 35 -12.57 15.89 12.73
C GLY A 35 -11.75 15.20 11.62
N ALA A 36 -10.56 15.74 11.30
CA ALA A 36 -9.64 15.12 10.35
C ALA A 36 -8.96 13.86 10.92
N ARG A 37 -8.88 13.73 12.25
CA ARG A 37 -8.39 12.50 12.91
C ARG A 37 -9.32 11.30 12.70
N ASP A 38 -10.62 11.52 12.61
CA ASP A 38 -11.60 10.45 12.38
C ASP A 38 -11.94 10.26 10.89
N SER A 39 -11.55 11.19 10.01
CA SER A 39 -11.93 11.16 8.59
C SER A 39 -10.82 11.72 7.68
N GLY A 40 -10.07 10.84 7.03
CA GLY A 40 -9.38 11.14 5.76
C GLY A 40 -8.03 11.87 5.82
N TYR A 41 -7.49 12.23 6.99
CA TYR A 41 -6.15 12.85 7.06
C TYR A 41 -5.01 11.90 6.68
N ASP A 42 -5.16 10.60 6.96
CA ASP A 42 -4.23 9.57 6.50
C ASP A 42 -4.33 9.34 4.98
N ASP A 43 -5.52 9.50 4.39
CA ASP A 43 -5.80 9.30 2.96
C ASP A 43 -5.23 10.43 2.08
N LEU A 44 -5.07 11.64 2.66
CA LEU A 44 -4.43 12.79 2.01
C LEU A 44 -2.89 12.74 2.06
N LYS A 45 -2.30 12.02 3.03
CA LYS A 45 -0.84 11.88 3.17
C LYS A 45 -0.28 10.59 2.56
N ALA A 46 -1.07 9.52 2.54
CA ALA A 46 -0.71 8.30 1.85
C ALA A 46 -1.03 8.48 0.37
N GLY A 47 -0.03 8.68 -0.48
CA GLY A 47 -0.23 8.49 -1.92
C GLY A 47 -0.91 7.13 -2.12
N GLY A 48 -2.15 7.17 -2.64
CA GLY A 48 -3.23 6.22 -2.34
C GLY A 48 -2.89 4.73 -2.37
N GLU A 49 -3.77 3.91 -1.80
CA GLU A 49 -3.56 2.46 -1.68
C GLU A 49 -3.17 1.80 -3.01
N LYS A 50 -2.13 0.97 -2.99
CA LYS A 50 -1.54 0.35 -4.19
C LYS A 50 -1.56 -1.16 -4.12
N VAL A 51 -1.53 -1.79 -5.28
CA VAL A 51 -1.23 -3.22 -5.45
C VAL A 51 0.16 -3.34 -6.08
N GLY A 52 1.07 -4.04 -5.41
CA GLY A 52 2.40 -4.28 -5.92
C GLY A 52 2.40 -5.43 -6.93
N ILE A 53 3.10 -5.27 -8.05
CA ILE A 53 3.27 -6.34 -9.04
C ILE A 53 4.74 -6.75 -9.06
N ILE A 54 5.02 -8.06 -8.95
CA ILE A 54 6.35 -8.63 -9.07
C ILE A 54 6.32 -9.63 -10.22
N GLU A 55 7.14 -9.41 -11.23
CA GLU A 55 7.25 -10.29 -12.38
C GLU A 55 8.34 -11.35 -12.19
N ILE A 56 8.03 -12.60 -12.54
CA ILE A 56 8.96 -13.73 -12.58
C ILE A 56 8.92 -14.26 -14.01
N LYS A 57 9.88 -13.87 -14.83
CA LYS A 57 9.92 -14.17 -16.26
C LYS A 57 11.11 -15.05 -16.62
N GLY A 58 10.88 -16.03 -17.48
CA GLY A 58 11.93 -16.93 -17.97
C GLY A 58 12.42 -17.92 -16.91
N VAL A 59 13.63 -18.44 -17.10
CA VAL A 59 14.21 -19.47 -16.22
C VAL A 59 14.56 -18.88 -14.86
N ILE A 60 14.14 -19.55 -13.79
CA ILE A 60 14.43 -19.17 -12.40
C ILE A 60 15.85 -19.60 -12.04
N ALA A 61 16.84 -18.74 -12.30
CA ALA A 61 18.25 -18.99 -12.00
C ALA A 61 18.73 -18.36 -10.68
N ASP A 62 18.09 -17.27 -10.24
CA ASP A 62 18.42 -16.55 -9.01
C ASP A 62 17.12 -16.09 -8.31
N SER A 63 17.18 -15.91 -6.99
CA SER A 63 16.04 -15.55 -6.15
C SER A 63 16.07 -14.11 -5.64
N LYS A 64 17.24 -13.44 -5.69
CA LYS A 64 17.53 -12.24 -4.88
C LYS A 64 16.60 -11.09 -5.23
N VAL A 65 16.36 -10.85 -6.52
CA VAL A 65 15.51 -9.74 -7.00
C VAL A 65 14.07 -9.91 -6.52
N VAL A 66 13.50 -11.11 -6.70
CA VAL A 66 12.12 -11.41 -6.30
C VAL A 66 11.97 -11.30 -4.78
N ILE A 67 12.92 -11.83 -4.02
CA ILE A 67 12.94 -11.75 -2.55
C ILE A 67 13.07 -10.29 -2.09
N HIS A 68 13.92 -9.49 -2.72
CA HIS A 68 14.08 -8.09 -2.40
C HIS A 68 12.75 -7.32 -2.58
N HIS A 69 12.06 -7.53 -3.70
CA HIS A 69 10.75 -6.92 -3.94
C HIS A 69 9.69 -7.42 -2.94
N LEU A 70 9.64 -8.71 -2.64
CA LEU A 70 8.72 -9.26 -1.64
C LEU A 70 8.91 -8.63 -0.26
N LYS A 71 10.15 -8.44 0.19
CA LYS A 71 10.46 -7.78 1.47
C LYS A 71 10.02 -6.32 1.46
N ARG A 72 10.44 -5.58 0.43
CA ARG A 72 10.10 -4.17 0.28
C ARG A 72 8.59 -3.97 0.26
N PHE A 73 7.86 -4.77 -0.52
CA PHE A 73 6.40 -4.66 -0.63
C PHE A 73 5.68 -5.11 0.64
N ARG A 74 6.25 -6.05 1.40
CA ARG A 74 5.73 -6.47 2.71
C ARG A 74 5.85 -5.38 3.77
N GLU A 75 6.89 -4.56 3.71
CA GLU A 75 7.17 -3.50 4.70
C GLU A 75 6.49 -2.17 4.31
N ASP A 76 6.19 -1.97 3.03
CA ASP A 76 5.51 -0.77 2.54
C ASP A 76 4.02 -0.74 2.95
N LYS A 77 3.63 0.23 3.77
CA LYS A 77 2.23 0.41 4.23
C LYS A 77 1.27 0.86 3.12
N SER A 78 1.77 1.49 2.05
CA SER A 78 0.94 1.91 0.91
C SER A 78 0.51 0.74 0.03
N ILE A 79 1.27 -0.36 0.02
CA ILE A 79 0.95 -1.57 -0.75
C ILE A 79 0.02 -2.47 0.06
N LYS A 80 -1.21 -2.68 -0.39
CA LYS A 80 -2.21 -3.48 0.34
C LYS A 80 -2.23 -4.95 -0.06
N ALA A 81 -1.82 -5.25 -1.29
CA ALA A 81 -1.72 -6.61 -1.81
C ALA A 81 -0.59 -6.74 -2.83
N ILE A 82 -0.18 -7.98 -3.12
CA ILE A 82 0.88 -8.29 -4.07
C ILE A 82 0.36 -9.28 -5.11
N VAL A 83 0.61 -8.99 -6.39
CA VAL A 83 0.42 -9.93 -7.50
C VAL A 83 1.79 -10.45 -7.94
N LEU A 84 1.97 -11.77 -7.88
CA LEU A 84 3.11 -12.44 -8.51
C LEU A 84 2.74 -12.81 -9.93
N ARG A 85 3.25 -12.06 -10.91
CA ARG A 85 3.04 -12.35 -12.32
C ARG A 85 4.10 -13.35 -12.79
N ILE A 86 3.71 -14.60 -12.98
CA ILE A 86 4.64 -15.70 -13.28
C ILE A 86 4.51 -16.09 -14.74
N ASP A 87 5.59 -15.95 -15.50
CA ASP A 87 5.72 -16.41 -16.87
C ASP A 87 7.05 -17.18 -17.03
N SER A 88 7.09 -18.39 -16.49
CA SER A 88 8.30 -19.19 -16.29
C SER A 88 8.07 -20.68 -16.52
N PRO A 89 8.98 -21.38 -17.25
CA PRO A 89 8.98 -22.83 -17.34
C PRO A 89 9.52 -23.53 -16.08
N GLY A 90 10.01 -22.78 -15.09
CA GLY A 90 10.70 -23.32 -13.92
C GLY A 90 12.18 -22.91 -13.89
N GLY A 91 13.00 -23.70 -13.20
CA GLY A 91 14.43 -23.41 -13.03
C GLY A 91 15.03 -24.15 -11.85
N GLY A 92 16.00 -23.54 -11.18
CA GLY A 92 16.68 -24.15 -10.05
C GLY A 92 15.75 -24.37 -8.85
N VAL A 93 15.85 -25.55 -8.23
CA VAL A 93 15.10 -25.92 -7.01
C VAL A 93 15.45 -24.97 -5.85
N GLY A 94 16.73 -24.64 -5.66
CA GLY A 94 17.20 -23.74 -4.61
C GLY A 94 16.55 -22.35 -4.70
N PRO A 95 16.73 -21.60 -5.81
CA PRO A 95 16.08 -20.31 -6.00
C PRO A 95 14.54 -20.36 -5.87
N SER A 96 13.90 -21.40 -6.44
CA SER A 96 12.44 -21.58 -6.34
C SER A 96 11.99 -21.78 -4.88
N GLN A 97 12.74 -22.58 -4.11
CA GLN A 97 12.50 -22.80 -2.68
C GLN A 97 12.66 -21.52 -1.87
N GLU A 98 13.70 -20.73 -2.14
CA GLU A 98 13.94 -19.48 -1.44
C GLU A 98 12.82 -18.46 -1.67
N ILE A 99 12.38 -18.31 -2.93
CA ILE A 99 11.24 -17.45 -3.29
C ILE A 99 9.99 -17.95 -2.58
N PHE A 100 9.67 -19.24 -2.68
CA PHE A 100 8.51 -19.83 -2.01
C PHE A 100 8.48 -19.53 -0.51
N ARG A 101 9.60 -19.71 0.20
CA ARG A 101 9.67 -19.40 1.64
C ARG A 101 9.39 -17.93 1.91
N GLU A 102 9.89 -17.02 1.07
CA GLU A 102 9.66 -15.59 1.26
C GLU A 102 8.18 -15.23 0.97
N VAL A 103 7.56 -15.85 -0.04
CA VAL A 103 6.11 -15.76 -0.27
C VAL A 103 5.34 -16.22 0.97
N ARG A 104 5.69 -17.38 1.56
CA ARG A 104 5.04 -17.91 2.78
C ARG A 104 5.20 -17.00 4.00
N LYS A 105 6.24 -16.18 4.07
CA LYS A 105 6.36 -15.14 5.11
C LYS A 105 5.47 -13.95 4.81
N THR A 106 5.37 -13.55 3.55
CA THR A 106 4.60 -12.37 3.12
C THR A 106 3.09 -12.57 3.21
N VAL A 107 2.56 -13.76 2.86
CA VAL A 107 1.13 -14.08 3.00
C VAL A 107 0.60 -13.94 4.42
N LYS A 108 1.47 -14.03 5.45
CA LYS A 108 1.08 -13.83 6.85
C LYS A 108 0.72 -12.37 7.17
N LEU A 109 1.15 -11.42 6.34
CA LEU A 109 1.00 -9.98 6.59
C LEU A 109 0.25 -9.24 5.47
N LYS A 110 0.33 -9.72 4.22
CA LYS A 110 -0.32 -9.11 3.06
C LYS A 110 -0.85 -10.20 2.13
N LYS A 111 -1.98 -9.93 1.48
CA LYS A 111 -2.53 -10.82 0.46
C LYS A 111 -1.56 -10.94 -0.71
N VAL A 112 -1.22 -12.16 -1.11
CA VAL A 112 -0.40 -12.47 -2.28
C VAL A 112 -1.16 -13.40 -3.22
N VAL A 113 -1.33 -13.00 -4.48
CA VAL A 113 -2.03 -13.81 -5.49
C VAL A 113 -1.07 -14.08 -6.66
N ALA A 114 -0.97 -15.34 -7.08
CA ALA A 114 -0.26 -15.68 -8.31
C ALA A 114 -1.17 -15.43 -9.52
N SER A 115 -0.64 -14.74 -10.52
CA SER A 115 -1.23 -14.59 -11.86
C SER A 115 -0.31 -15.29 -12.85
N MET A 116 -0.75 -16.43 -13.36
CA MET A 116 0.02 -17.21 -14.33
C MET A 116 -0.11 -16.62 -15.75
N GLY A 117 1.02 -16.53 -16.44
CA GLY A 117 1.16 -16.03 -17.79
C GLY A 117 0.96 -17.12 -18.84
N ALA A 118 1.78 -17.11 -19.89
CA ALA A 118 1.76 -18.16 -20.89
C ALA A 118 2.23 -19.48 -20.28
N VAL A 119 3.28 -19.45 -19.45
CA VAL A 119 3.84 -20.62 -18.77
C VAL A 119 4.02 -20.36 -17.28
N ALA A 120 3.66 -21.30 -16.42
CA ALA A 120 3.96 -21.26 -14.99
C ALA A 120 4.12 -22.69 -14.47
N ALA A 121 5.21 -23.36 -14.87
CA ALA A 121 5.44 -24.79 -14.65
C ALA A 121 6.63 -25.04 -13.71
N SER A 122 6.77 -26.26 -13.17
CA SER A 122 7.86 -26.71 -12.29
C SER A 122 8.14 -25.69 -11.18
N GLY A 123 9.33 -25.07 -11.11
CA GLY A 123 9.66 -24.02 -10.15
C GLY A 123 8.69 -22.83 -10.12
N GLY A 124 8.09 -22.47 -11.26
CA GLY A 124 7.05 -21.44 -11.34
C GLY A 124 5.77 -21.86 -10.62
N TYR A 125 5.32 -23.10 -10.82
CA TYR A 125 4.19 -23.68 -10.08
C TYR A 125 4.52 -23.83 -8.59
N TYR A 126 5.75 -24.24 -8.27
CA TYR A 126 6.25 -24.38 -6.90
C TYR A 126 6.13 -23.06 -6.13
N ILE A 127 6.54 -21.93 -6.72
CA ILE A 127 6.36 -20.60 -6.14
C ILE A 127 4.88 -20.23 -6.00
N ALA A 128 4.09 -20.46 -7.06
CA ALA A 128 2.67 -20.13 -7.09
C ALA A 128 1.87 -20.84 -5.98
N ALA A 129 2.19 -22.11 -5.71
CA ALA A 129 1.60 -22.92 -4.64
C ALA A 129 1.79 -22.31 -3.24
N GLY A 130 2.74 -21.38 -3.06
CA GLY A 130 2.94 -20.67 -1.80
C GLY A 130 2.00 -19.50 -1.55
N THR A 131 1.31 -19.01 -2.58
CA THR A 131 0.44 -17.82 -2.53
C THR A 131 -0.94 -18.11 -1.93
N ASP A 132 -1.74 -17.07 -1.66
CA ASP A 132 -3.10 -17.20 -1.12
C ASP A 132 -4.15 -17.59 -2.17
N GLY A 133 -3.77 -17.60 -3.45
CA GLY A 133 -4.66 -17.92 -4.55
C GLY A 133 -3.91 -17.88 -5.88
N ILE A 134 -4.32 -18.76 -6.79
CA ILE A 134 -3.70 -18.89 -8.12
C ILE A 134 -4.78 -18.63 -9.16
N VAL A 135 -4.48 -17.73 -10.09
CA VAL A 135 -5.31 -17.45 -11.27
C VAL A 135 -4.49 -17.80 -12.52
N ALA A 136 -5.09 -18.58 -13.40
CA ALA A 136 -4.49 -19.00 -14.67
C ALA A 136 -5.52 -18.87 -15.80
N ASN A 137 -5.03 -18.61 -17.01
CA ASN A 137 -5.88 -18.67 -18.19
C ASN A 137 -6.07 -20.14 -18.61
N PRO A 138 -7.16 -20.49 -19.32
CA PRO A 138 -7.35 -21.86 -19.82
C PRO A 138 -6.20 -22.37 -20.71
N GLY A 139 -5.50 -21.45 -21.39
CA GLY A 139 -4.33 -21.75 -22.23
C GLY A 139 -2.97 -21.68 -21.53
N THR A 140 -2.93 -21.41 -20.22
CA THR A 140 -1.67 -21.38 -19.46
C THR A 140 -1.08 -22.78 -19.36
N VAL A 141 0.18 -22.94 -19.76
CA VAL A 141 0.95 -24.17 -19.53
C VAL A 141 1.48 -24.17 -18.10
N THR A 142 0.97 -25.05 -17.24
CA THR A 142 1.36 -25.13 -15.82
C THR A 142 1.54 -26.59 -15.38
N GLY A 143 1.69 -26.83 -14.08
CA GLY A 143 2.03 -28.15 -13.54
C GLY A 143 3.51 -28.46 -13.71
N SER A 144 3.83 -29.56 -14.39
CA SER A 144 5.21 -30.10 -14.47
C SER A 144 5.85 -30.28 -13.09
N ILE A 145 5.10 -30.90 -12.18
CA ILE A 145 5.52 -31.14 -10.79
C ILE A 145 6.52 -32.30 -10.79
N GLY A 146 7.80 -31.96 -10.66
CA GLY A 146 8.94 -32.88 -10.68
C GLY A 146 10.27 -32.15 -10.62
#